data_AF-A0A9E3WL55-F1
#
_entry.id   AF-A0A9E3WL55-F1
#
_cell.length_a   1.000
_cell.length_b   1.000
_cell.length_c   1.000
_cell.angle_alpha   90.00
_cell.angle_beta   90.00
_cell.angle_gamma   90.00
#
_symmetry.space_group_name_H-M   'P 1'
#
loop_
_entity.id
_entity.type
_entity.pdbx_description
1 polymer ?
#
loop_
_entity_poly.entity_id
_entity_poly.type
_entity_poly.pdbx_seq_one_letter_code
_entity_poly.pdbx_strand_id
1 'polypeptide(L)'
;MSAQWESTRRILNRFAAHCEPVRFAPPWDRLRCRKQTLCALSNAERIVASLREEWDEADLIQSGLLRRRNGEVAIARRLINQGPQIVLRAAQRQRPYEIVGGRGNLTYRGLPLLDSLDDYQIREHLKASERLLLVATEIWDAAILRALGMPASTAAGLSGASLSQLEEMSNRFGWRTDMPDRGSDSSSEDRLRLVLVGWNVRSMELIAPAGLSELARELLSVEQSLQYDLQDVGIWIPIESDLKRARFFLDRNEFCHVRDTFILSIHDTCRSLTGMADGGSELTDVVDALREIRKASEDGQSLYTPHEAQKIYEAAVNRELVEPMLDYALATADPYRRNLTVMAADISRMFFQLMPDTLASSGDNSAQFERRLRTQLELSGRFVAIMNALKQKKK
;
A
#
# COMPACT_ATOMS: atom_id res chain seq x y z
N MET A 1 -14.82 -12.61 -31.02
CA MET A 1 -13.38 -12.53 -30.66
C MET A 1 -12.58 -12.47 -31.95
N SER A 2 -11.72 -11.46 -32.14
CA SER A 2 -10.95 -11.34 -33.39
C SER A 2 -9.89 -12.44 -33.50
N ALA A 3 -9.62 -12.92 -34.72
CA ALA A 3 -8.59 -13.93 -34.98
C ALA A 3 -7.21 -13.50 -34.43
N GLN A 4 -6.94 -12.19 -34.46
CA GLN A 4 -5.75 -11.58 -33.88
C GLN A 4 -5.60 -11.86 -32.37
N TRP A 5 -6.69 -11.82 -31.61
CA TRP A 5 -6.66 -12.08 -30.17
C TRP A 5 -6.31 -13.54 -29.86
N GLU A 6 -6.77 -14.46 -30.72
CA GLU A 6 -6.43 -15.87 -30.57
C GLU A 6 -4.94 -16.14 -30.88
N SER A 7 -4.36 -15.44 -31.86
CA SER A 7 -2.91 -15.51 -32.13
C SER A 7 -2.11 -15.04 -30.90
N THR A 8 -2.45 -13.88 -30.33
CA THR A 8 -1.81 -13.37 -29.10
C THR A 8 -1.87 -14.40 -27.96
N ARG A 9 -3.03 -15.01 -27.70
CA ARG A 9 -3.18 -16.03 -26.64
C ARG A 9 -2.34 -17.27 -26.88
N ARG A 10 -2.20 -17.71 -28.14
CA ARG A 10 -1.32 -18.83 -28.50
C ARG A 10 0.14 -18.51 -28.24
N ILE A 11 0.60 -17.33 -28.63
CA ILE A 11 1.96 -16.83 -28.39
C ILE A 11 2.25 -16.74 -26.89
N LEU A 12 1.38 -16.09 -26.11
CA LEU A 12 1.55 -15.98 -24.65
C LEU A 12 1.55 -17.35 -23.97
N ASN A 13 0.70 -18.29 -24.43
CA ASN A 13 0.70 -19.65 -23.91
C ASN A 13 2.02 -20.39 -24.21
N ARG A 14 2.56 -20.24 -25.43
CA ARG A 14 3.83 -20.84 -25.83
C ARG A 14 4.97 -20.25 -25.02
N PHE A 15 5.02 -18.93 -24.91
CA PHE A 15 5.97 -18.20 -24.09
C PHE A 15 5.95 -18.68 -22.62
N ALA A 16 4.76 -18.71 -22.00
CA ALA A 16 4.59 -19.16 -20.63
C ALA A 16 5.02 -20.62 -20.40
N ALA A 17 4.90 -21.48 -21.43
CA ALA A 17 5.36 -22.87 -21.37
C ALA A 17 6.89 -23.02 -21.34
N HIS A 18 7.63 -21.99 -21.74
CA HIS A 18 9.10 -21.96 -21.66
C HIS A 18 9.64 -21.40 -20.35
N CYS A 19 8.81 -20.78 -19.51
CA CYS A 19 9.24 -20.25 -18.23
C CYS A 19 9.09 -21.30 -17.11
N GLU A 20 10.04 -21.29 -16.18
CA GLU A 20 9.95 -22.11 -14.97
C GLU A 20 9.07 -21.45 -13.91
N PRO A 21 8.38 -22.21 -13.04
CA PRO A 21 7.70 -21.66 -11.87
C PRO A 21 8.68 -20.92 -10.95
N VAL A 22 8.21 -19.85 -10.33
CA VAL A 22 9.00 -19.07 -9.37
C VAL A 22 9.45 -19.93 -8.20
N ARG A 23 10.72 -19.77 -7.82
CA ARG A 23 11.25 -20.17 -6.53
C ARG A 23 11.48 -18.91 -5.70
N PHE A 24 10.82 -18.82 -4.56
CA PHE A 24 11.01 -17.69 -3.67
C PHE A 24 12.29 -17.87 -2.85
N ALA A 25 12.86 -16.75 -2.40
CA ALA A 25 13.93 -16.76 -1.42
C ALA A 25 13.35 -16.97 -0.01
N PRO A 26 14.17 -17.35 0.99
CA PRO A 26 13.75 -17.33 2.38
C PRO A 26 13.15 -15.97 2.77
N PRO A 27 12.11 -15.95 3.64
CA PRO A 27 11.56 -17.11 4.37
C PRO A 27 10.52 -17.92 3.57
N TRP A 28 10.32 -17.60 2.29
CA TRP A 28 9.26 -18.16 1.43
C TRP A 28 9.71 -19.32 0.54
N ASP A 29 10.94 -19.82 0.68
CA ASP A 29 11.55 -20.83 -0.20
C ASP A 29 10.77 -22.16 -0.24
N ARG A 30 9.99 -22.44 0.80
CA ARG A 30 9.12 -23.62 0.89
C ARG A 30 7.72 -23.40 0.29
N LEU A 31 7.34 -22.16 0.02
CA LEU A 31 6.06 -21.81 -0.60
C LEU A 31 6.08 -22.24 -2.06
N ARG A 32 5.26 -23.24 -2.41
CA ARG A 32 5.17 -23.73 -3.77
C ARG A 32 4.35 -22.78 -4.62
N CYS A 33 4.98 -22.20 -5.63
CA CYS A 33 4.25 -21.44 -6.61
C CYS A 33 3.52 -22.37 -7.60
N ARG A 34 2.26 -22.06 -7.92
CA ARG A 34 1.52 -22.71 -9.00
C ARG A 34 2.09 -22.28 -10.35
N LYS A 35 1.69 -22.95 -11.46
CA LYS A 35 2.08 -22.63 -12.86
C LYS A 35 1.56 -21.27 -13.38
N GLN A 36 1.41 -20.29 -12.49
CA GLN A 36 0.86 -18.97 -12.76
C GLN A 36 1.78 -17.86 -12.30
N THR A 37 2.77 -18.14 -11.47
CA THR A 37 3.89 -17.22 -11.33
C THR A 37 5.14 -17.89 -11.84
N LEU A 38 5.73 -17.26 -12.84
CA LEU A 38 6.85 -17.75 -13.61
C LEU A 38 8.08 -16.88 -13.33
N CYS A 39 9.26 -17.48 -13.31
CA CYS A 39 10.50 -16.72 -13.26
C CYS A 39 10.63 -15.83 -14.50
N ALA A 40 11.23 -14.65 -14.33
CA ALA A 40 11.80 -13.95 -15.48
C ALA A 40 12.79 -14.86 -16.21
N LEU A 41 12.77 -14.77 -17.53
CA LEU A 41 13.62 -15.59 -18.37
C LEU A 41 15.06 -15.09 -18.28
N SER A 42 15.96 -15.94 -17.78
CA SER A 42 17.40 -15.74 -17.92
C SER A 42 17.86 -15.78 -19.38
N ASN A 43 17.03 -16.33 -20.28
CA ASN A 43 17.31 -16.45 -21.71
C ASN A 43 16.11 -16.05 -22.59
N ALA A 44 15.57 -14.85 -22.35
CA ALA A 44 14.46 -14.28 -23.12
C ALA A 44 14.77 -14.25 -24.63
N GLU A 45 16.03 -13.99 -24.99
CA GLU A 45 16.50 -13.96 -26.38
C GLU A 45 16.29 -15.28 -27.10
N ARG A 46 16.74 -16.40 -26.52
CA ARG A 46 16.57 -17.72 -27.14
C ARG A 46 15.11 -18.10 -27.31
N ILE A 47 14.26 -17.77 -26.33
CA ILE A 47 12.83 -18.08 -26.40
C ILE A 47 12.16 -17.25 -27.48
N VAL A 48 12.43 -15.94 -27.54
CA VAL A 48 11.89 -15.08 -28.60
C VAL A 48 12.41 -15.49 -29.98
N ALA A 49 13.68 -15.92 -30.09
CA ALA A 49 14.22 -16.46 -31.34
C ALA A 49 13.44 -17.70 -31.81
N SER A 50 13.17 -18.66 -30.92
CA SER A 50 12.34 -19.83 -31.24
C SER A 50 10.90 -19.44 -31.62
N LEU A 51 10.30 -18.45 -30.94
CA LEU A 51 8.97 -17.97 -31.31
C LEU A 51 8.94 -17.29 -32.70
N ARG A 52 10.05 -16.69 -33.17
CA ARG A 52 10.15 -16.11 -34.52
C ARG A 52 10.15 -17.17 -35.63
N GLU A 53 10.41 -18.43 -35.33
CA GLU A 53 10.31 -19.53 -36.29
C GLU A 53 8.84 -19.94 -36.52
N GLU A 54 7.97 -19.67 -35.54
CA GLU A 54 6.57 -20.10 -35.53
C GLU A 54 5.57 -18.97 -35.82
N TRP A 55 5.94 -17.70 -35.56
CA TRP A 55 5.06 -16.53 -35.70
C TRP A 55 5.74 -15.35 -36.38
N ASP A 56 4.96 -14.62 -37.17
CA ASP A 56 5.41 -13.39 -37.83
C ASP A 56 5.73 -12.29 -36.82
N GLU A 57 6.64 -11.40 -37.21
CA GLU A 57 7.09 -10.28 -36.37
C GLU A 57 5.92 -9.40 -35.89
N ALA A 58 4.92 -9.15 -36.75
CA ALA A 58 3.76 -8.32 -36.42
C ALA A 58 2.96 -8.90 -35.24
N ASP A 59 2.77 -10.21 -35.22
CA ASP A 59 2.07 -10.92 -34.14
C ASP A 59 2.89 -10.88 -32.83
N LEU A 60 4.20 -11.01 -32.91
CA LEU A 60 5.10 -10.91 -31.76
C LEU A 60 5.15 -9.48 -31.19
N ILE A 61 5.11 -8.45 -32.04
CA ILE A 61 4.97 -7.05 -31.59
C ILE A 61 3.60 -6.85 -30.93
N GLN A 62 2.54 -7.34 -31.56
CA GLN A 62 1.18 -7.22 -31.02
C GLN A 62 1.01 -7.92 -29.67
N SER A 63 1.65 -9.07 -29.48
CA SER A 63 1.66 -9.79 -28.19
C SER A 63 2.47 -9.08 -27.10
N GLY A 64 3.22 -8.04 -27.44
CA GLY A 64 4.08 -7.29 -26.53
C GLY A 64 5.43 -7.93 -26.25
N LEU A 65 5.76 -9.07 -26.88
CA LEU A 65 7.07 -9.72 -26.74
C LEU A 65 8.18 -8.95 -27.46
N LEU A 66 7.87 -8.34 -28.60
CA LEU A 66 8.75 -7.46 -29.35
C LEU A 66 8.25 -6.02 -29.31
N ARG A 67 9.16 -5.08 -29.52
CA ARG A 67 8.85 -3.66 -29.69
C ARG A 67 9.69 -3.06 -30.79
N ARG A 68 9.06 -2.19 -31.59
CA ARG A 68 9.78 -1.35 -32.57
C ARG A 68 10.19 -0.04 -31.91
N ARG A 69 11.48 0.30 -31.96
CA ARG A 69 12.03 1.57 -31.47
C ARG A 69 13.05 2.08 -32.49
N ASN A 70 12.84 3.29 -33.01
CA ASN A 70 13.71 3.89 -34.03
C ASN A 70 13.91 2.99 -35.27
N GLY A 71 12.85 2.29 -35.70
CA GLY A 71 12.90 1.36 -36.84
C GLY A 71 13.44 -0.04 -36.50
N GLU A 72 14.11 -0.22 -35.37
CA GLU A 72 14.66 -1.51 -34.95
C GLU A 72 13.69 -2.30 -34.09
N VAL A 73 13.70 -3.63 -34.25
CA VAL A 73 12.82 -4.56 -33.53
C VAL A 73 13.62 -5.22 -32.43
N ALA A 74 13.30 -4.87 -31.19
CA ALA A 74 13.97 -5.37 -29.99
C ALA A 74 13.00 -6.15 -29.09
N ILE A 75 13.55 -7.01 -28.24
CA ILE A 75 12.78 -7.69 -27.19
C ILE A 75 12.24 -6.64 -26.22
N ALA A 76 10.98 -6.78 -25.83
CA ALA A 76 10.37 -5.87 -24.89
C ALA A 76 11.12 -5.92 -23.55
N ARG A 77 11.61 -4.75 -23.09
CA ARG A 77 12.35 -4.62 -21.81
C ARG A 77 11.60 -5.19 -20.60
N ARG A 78 10.27 -5.33 -20.66
CA ARG A 78 9.45 -5.94 -19.60
C ARG A 78 9.76 -7.44 -19.42
N LEU A 79 10.25 -8.12 -20.46
CA LEU A 79 10.64 -9.54 -20.41
C LEU A 79 12.01 -9.78 -19.78
N ILE A 80 12.91 -8.81 -19.93
CA ILE A 80 14.32 -8.91 -19.53
C ILE A 80 14.51 -8.57 -18.03
N ASN A 81 13.49 -7.99 -17.40
CA ASN A 81 13.58 -7.54 -16.01
C ASN A 81 13.63 -8.71 -15.01
N GLN A 82 14.43 -8.53 -13.96
CA GLN A 82 14.59 -9.47 -12.86
C GLN A 82 13.35 -9.44 -11.94
N GLY A 83 12.44 -10.38 -12.11
CA GLY A 83 11.29 -10.56 -11.20
C GLY A 83 10.32 -11.63 -11.66
N PRO A 84 9.34 -11.99 -10.83
CA PRO A 84 8.27 -12.89 -11.21
C PRO A 84 7.39 -12.28 -12.30
N GLN A 85 6.80 -13.16 -13.10
CA GLN A 85 5.76 -12.87 -14.08
C GLN A 85 4.49 -13.61 -13.68
N ILE A 86 3.36 -12.91 -13.56
CA ILE A 86 2.06 -13.49 -13.21
C ILE A 86 1.26 -13.71 -14.49
N VAL A 87 0.84 -14.95 -14.73
CA VAL A 87 0.05 -15.37 -15.89
C VAL A 87 -1.43 -15.28 -15.56
N LEU A 88 -2.17 -14.45 -16.30
CA LEU A 88 -3.60 -14.26 -16.11
C LEU A 88 -4.41 -15.11 -17.10
N ARG A 89 -5.45 -15.80 -16.60
CA ARG A 89 -6.32 -16.68 -17.39
C ARG A 89 -7.77 -16.43 -17.04
N ALA A 90 -8.65 -16.38 -18.04
CA ALA A 90 -10.08 -16.15 -17.77
C ALA A 90 -10.77 -17.39 -17.17
N ALA A 91 -10.19 -18.58 -17.35
CA ALA A 91 -10.58 -19.83 -16.70
C ALA A 91 -9.37 -20.77 -16.52
N GLN A 92 -9.48 -21.74 -15.60
CA GLN A 92 -8.37 -22.62 -15.16
C GLN A 92 -7.57 -23.27 -16.30
N ARG A 93 -8.26 -23.73 -17.36
CA ARG A 93 -7.65 -24.45 -18.49
C ARG A 93 -7.52 -23.61 -19.76
N GLN A 94 -7.93 -22.34 -19.73
CA GLN A 94 -7.81 -21.47 -20.89
C GLN A 94 -6.38 -20.95 -21.06
N ARG A 95 -6.03 -20.60 -22.29
CA ARG A 95 -4.75 -19.95 -22.61
C ARG A 95 -4.63 -18.61 -21.87
N PRO A 96 -3.42 -18.17 -21.52
CA PRO A 96 -3.22 -16.85 -20.94
C PRO A 96 -3.74 -15.77 -21.88
N TYR A 97 -4.41 -14.77 -21.33
CA TYR A 97 -4.73 -13.57 -22.08
C TYR A 97 -3.75 -12.43 -21.79
N GLU A 98 -3.02 -12.51 -20.68
CA GLU A 98 -2.02 -11.50 -20.30
C GLU A 98 -0.93 -12.12 -19.41
N ILE A 99 0.25 -11.51 -19.41
CA ILE A 99 1.36 -11.77 -18.49
C ILE A 99 1.76 -10.44 -17.83
N VAL A 100 1.66 -10.40 -16.50
CA VAL A 100 1.98 -9.22 -15.70
C VAL A 100 3.40 -9.34 -15.15
N GLY A 101 4.23 -8.31 -15.33
CA GLY A 101 5.52 -8.20 -14.65
C GLY A 101 5.59 -6.96 -13.76
N GLY A 102 6.74 -6.73 -13.11
CA GLY A 102 6.96 -5.56 -12.24
C GLY A 102 6.94 -4.19 -12.93
N ARG A 103 6.81 -4.14 -14.26
CA ARG A 103 6.61 -2.90 -15.01
C ARG A 103 5.21 -2.79 -15.63
N GLY A 104 4.30 -3.69 -15.26
CA GLY A 104 2.94 -3.77 -15.78
C GLY A 104 2.75 -4.92 -16.77
N ASN A 105 1.68 -4.83 -17.57
CA ASN A 105 1.26 -5.85 -18.52
C ASN A 105 2.20 -6.03 -19.70
N LEU A 106 2.32 -7.24 -20.23
CA LEU A 106 3.18 -7.49 -21.38
C LEU A 106 2.58 -6.87 -22.65
N THR A 107 1.25 -6.95 -22.85
CA THR A 107 0.61 -6.43 -24.08
C THR A 107 0.43 -4.91 -24.12
N TYR A 108 0.67 -4.18 -23.02
CA TYR A 108 0.48 -2.73 -22.87
C TYR A 108 -0.96 -2.21 -23.03
N ARG A 109 -1.97 -3.09 -23.02
CA ARG A 109 -3.36 -2.68 -23.28
C ARG A 109 -4.14 -2.24 -22.04
N GLY A 110 -3.61 -2.46 -20.85
CA GLY A 110 -4.35 -2.23 -19.60
C GLY A 110 -3.46 -1.99 -18.38
N LEU A 111 -4.14 -1.86 -17.24
CA LEU A 111 -3.51 -1.88 -15.92
C LEU A 111 -3.51 -3.31 -15.37
N PRO A 112 -2.39 -3.78 -14.79
CA PRO A 112 -2.33 -5.06 -14.10
C PRO A 112 -3.46 -5.29 -13.11
N LEU A 113 -3.83 -4.24 -12.39
CA LEU A 113 -4.92 -4.24 -11.41
C LEU A 113 -6.26 -4.63 -12.06
N LEU A 114 -6.60 -3.98 -13.17
CA LEU A 114 -7.86 -4.19 -13.90
C LEU A 114 -7.89 -5.58 -14.54
N ASP A 115 -6.84 -5.94 -15.28
CA ASP A 115 -6.76 -7.26 -15.92
C ASP A 115 -6.78 -8.39 -14.91
N SER A 116 -6.25 -8.16 -13.71
CA SER A 116 -6.27 -9.12 -12.61
C SER A 116 -7.69 -9.43 -12.12
N LEU A 117 -8.65 -8.52 -12.26
CA LEU A 117 -10.05 -8.78 -11.87
C LEU A 117 -10.75 -9.79 -12.78
N ASP A 118 -10.26 -10.00 -14.00
CA ASP A 118 -10.78 -11.00 -14.93
C ASP A 118 -10.12 -12.38 -14.78
N ASP A 119 -9.03 -12.46 -14.00
CA ASP A 119 -8.32 -13.70 -13.74
C ASP A 119 -9.15 -14.64 -12.88
N TYR A 120 -9.28 -15.90 -13.30
CA TYR A 120 -10.16 -16.86 -12.65
C TYR A 120 -9.76 -17.11 -11.19
N GLN A 121 -8.46 -17.10 -10.86
CA GLN A 121 -8.05 -17.33 -9.49
C GLN A 121 -8.31 -16.14 -8.60
N ILE A 122 -8.07 -14.92 -9.09
CA ILE A 122 -8.42 -13.74 -8.32
C ILE A 122 -9.93 -13.73 -8.07
N ARG A 123 -10.77 -14.03 -9.06
CA ARG A 123 -12.22 -14.12 -8.86
C ARG A 123 -12.62 -15.18 -7.82
N GLU A 124 -11.98 -16.35 -7.83
CA GLU A 124 -12.23 -17.37 -6.83
C GLU A 124 -11.75 -16.94 -5.43
N HIS A 125 -10.58 -16.32 -5.31
CA HIS A 125 -10.06 -15.85 -4.04
C HIS A 125 -10.85 -14.66 -3.49
N LEU A 126 -11.34 -13.75 -4.34
CA LEU A 126 -12.19 -12.62 -3.96
C LEU A 126 -13.49 -13.08 -3.29
N LYS A 127 -14.08 -14.20 -3.75
CA LYS A 127 -15.24 -14.81 -3.09
C LYS A 127 -14.92 -15.29 -1.67
N ALA A 128 -13.68 -15.71 -1.42
CA ALA A 128 -13.24 -16.26 -0.14
C ALA A 128 -12.68 -15.20 0.82
N SER A 129 -12.45 -13.96 0.37
CA SER A 129 -11.80 -12.89 1.13
C SER A 129 -12.62 -11.62 1.16
N GLU A 130 -13.95 -11.75 1.26
CA GLU A 130 -14.86 -10.59 1.38
C GLU A 130 -14.61 -9.50 0.33
N ARG A 131 -14.37 -9.91 -0.93
CA ARG A 131 -14.19 -9.01 -2.08
C ARG A 131 -13.00 -8.05 -1.95
N LEU A 132 -12.02 -8.38 -1.11
CA LEU A 132 -10.78 -7.62 -0.93
C LEU A 132 -9.75 -7.93 -2.01
N LEU A 133 -9.17 -6.92 -2.66
CA LEU A 133 -8.05 -7.07 -3.59
C LEU A 133 -6.79 -6.39 -3.03
N LEU A 134 -5.73 -7.17 -2.83
CA LEU A 134 -4.43 -6.66 -2.40
C LEU A 134 -3.63 -6.11 -3.58
N VAL A 135 -3.02 -4.94 -3.40
CA VAL A 135 -2.23 -4.27 -4.43
C VAL A 135 -0.85 -3.94 -3.87
N ALA A 136 0.17 -4.65 -4.35
CA ALA A 136 1.55 -4.43 -3.93
C ALA A 136 2.31 -3.55 -4.93
N THR A 137 3.17 -2.66 -4.45
CA THR A 137 4.04 -1.86 -5.34
C THR A 137 5.14 -2.70 -5.97
N GLU A 138 5.58 -3.77 -5.29
CA GLU A 138 6.52 -4.75 -5.84
C GLU A 138 5.83 -6.03 -6.31
N ILE A 139 6.24 -6.53 -7.49
CA ILE A 139 5.66 -7.75 -8.07
C ILE A 139 6.00 -9.03 -7.28
N TRP A 140 7.11 -9.03 -6.52
CA TRP A 140 7.47 -10.14 -5.65
C TRP A 140 6.46 -10.34 -4.52
N ASP A 141 6.02 -9.26 -3.90
CA ASP A 141 5.01 -9.30 -2.84
C ASP A 141 3.67 -9.79 -3.39
N ALA A 142 3.24 -9.27 -4.55
CA ALA A 142 2.03 -9.76 -5.23
C ALA A 142 2.13 -11.26 -5.55
N ALA A 143 3.29 -11.74 -6.02
CA ALA A 143 3.50 -13.15 -6.31
C ALA A 143 3.41 -14.05 -5.06
N ILE A 144 3.99 -13.61 -3.94
CA ILE A 144 3.92 -14.34 -2.66
C ILE A 144 2.48 -14.40 -2.15
N LEU A 145 1.78 -13.27 -2.12
CA LEU A 145 0.38 -13.19 -1.69
C LEU A 145 -0.52 -14.09 -2.55
N ARG A 146 -0.32 -14.11 -3.87
CA ARG A 146 -1.05 -15.03 -4.77
C ARG A 146 -0.71 -16.49 -4.49
N ALA A 147 0.55 -16.82 -4.22
CA ALA A 147 0.95 -18.19 -3.88
C ALA A 147 0.36 -18.66 -2.54
N LEU A 148 0.09 -17.74 -1.61
CA LEU A 148 -0.68 -17.99 -0.39
C LEU A 148 -2.20 -18.13 -0.62
N GLY A 149 -2.67 -17.94 -1.85
CA GLY A 149 -4.09 -18.01 -2.17
C GLY A 149 -4.87 -16.73 -1.86
N MET A 150 -4.19 -15.58 -1.77
CA MET A 150 -4.83 -14.28 -1.62
C MET A 150 -5.06 -13.63 -3.00
N PRO A 151 -6.13 -12.85 -3.18
CA PRO A 151 -6.34 -12.06 -4.39
C PRO A 151 -5.37 -10.88 -4.40
N ALA A 152 -4.26 -10.99 -5.11
CA ALA A 152 -3.26 -9.93 -5.18
C ALA A 152 -2.84 -9.59 -6.60
N SER A 153 -2.59 -8.30 -6.82
CA SER A 153 -2.06 -7.71 -8.05
C SER A 153 -0.93 -6.71 -7.75
N THR A 154 -0.34 -6.14 -8.78
CA THR A 154 0.68 -5.10 -8.67
C THR A 154 0.10 -3.72 -8.97
N ALA A 155 0.62 -2.70 -8.28
CA ALA A 155 0.32 -1.29 -8.56
C ALA A 155 1.02 -0.76 -9.84
N ALA A 156 1.77 -1.60 -10.56
CA ALA A 156 2.59 -1.13 -11.67
C ALA A 156 1.74 -0.41 -12.76
N GLY A 157 2.06 0.86 -12.99
CA GLY A 157 1.37 1.72 -13.95
C GLY A 157 0.18 2.51 -13.39
N LEU A 158 -0.23 2.26 -12.14
CA LEU A 158 -1.36 2.96 -11.53
C LEU A 158 -1.12 4.47 -11.38
N SER A 159 0.10 4.87 -11.03
CA SER A 159 0.55 6.27 -10.98
C SER A 159 0.41 7.05 -12.29
N GLY A 160 0.40 6.33 -13.42
CA GLY A 160 0.25 6.91 -14.75
C GLY A 160 -1.04 6.48 -15.44
N ALA A 161 -2.06 6.08 -14.67
CA ALA A 161 -3.33 5.65 -15.22
C ALA A 161 -3.99 6.79 -16.01
N SER A 162 -4.48 6.48 -17.22
CA SER A 162 -5.27 7.44 -18.01
C SER A 162 -6.65 7.65 -17.38
N LEU A 163 -7.31 8.76 -17.71
CA LEU A 163 -8.68 9.02 -17.25
C LEU A 163 -9.63 7.86 -17.57
N SER A 164 -9.55 7.29 -18.77
CA SER A 164 -10.35 6.11 -19.16
C SER A 164 -10.09 4.87 -18.29
N GLN A 165 -8.86 4.69 -17.81
CA GLN A 165 -8.51 3.59 -16.89
C GLN A 165 -9.01 3.88 -15.47
N LEU A 166 -8.96 5.14 -15.03
CA LEU A 166 -9.53 5.56 -13.76
C LEU A 166 -11.06 5.43 -13.74
N GLU A 167 -11.74 5.77 -14.83
CA GLU A 167 -13.18 5.53 -15.02
C GLU A 167 -13.50 4.04 -15.00
N GLU A 168 -12.71 3.21 -15.69
CA GLU A 168 -12.87 1.76 -15.65
C GLU A 168 -12.66 1.22 -14.22
N MET A 169 -11.66 1.72 -13.49
CA MET A 169 -11.47 1.39 -12.08
C MET A 169 -12.67 1.80 -11.23
N SER A 170 -13.14 3.04 -11.35
CA SER A 170 -14.33 3.53 -10.66
C SER A 170 -15.53 2.62 -10.92
N ASN A 171 -15.78 2.22 -12.17
CA ASN A 171 -16.87 1.30 -12.52
C ASN A 171 -16.70 -0.10 -11.91
N ARG A 172 -15.47 -0.63 -11.90
CA ARG A 172 -15.20 -2.00 -11.39
C ARG A 172 -15.22 -2.06 -9.86
N PHE A 173 -14.68 -1.06 -9.18
CA PHE A 173 -14.66 -0.97 -7.71
C PHE A 173 -15.93 -0.32 -7.14
N GLY A 174 -16.75 0.29 -7.99
CA GLY A 174 -17.96 1.00 -7.61
C GLY A 174 -17.69 2.35 -6.97
N TRP A 175 -16.55 3.01 -7.23
CA TRP A 175 -16.28 4.37 -6.75
C TRP A 175 -17.23 5.34 -7.44
N ARG A 176 -18.15 5.94 -6.68
CA ARG A 176 -19.16 6.84 -7.24
C ARG A 176 -18.57 8.24 -7.31
N THR A 177 -18.88 8.97 -8.38
CA THR A 177 -18.85 10.43 -8.37
C THR A 177 -20.12 10.90 -7.65
N ASP A 178 -19.98 11.68 -6.58
CA ASP A 178 -21.02 12.14 -5.64
C ASP A 178 -22.27 12.84 -6.26
N MET A 179 -23.01 12.14 -7.11
CA MET A 179 -24.40 12.45 -7.38
C MET A 179 -25.21 11.58 -6.41
N PRO A 180 -25.71 12.15 -5.30
CA PRO A 180 -26.53 11.41 -4.34
C PRO A 180 -27.84 11.04 -5.02
N ASP A 181 -27.87 9.86 -5.64
CA ASP A 181 -29.12 9.22 -6.00
C ASP A 181 -29.73 8.68 -4.70
N ARG A 182 -30.46 9.56 -4.02
CA ARG A 182 -30.98 9.48 -2.63
C ARG A 182 -31.92 8.29 -2.33
N GLY A 183 -31.89 7.20 -3.10
CA GLY A 183 -32.84 6.11 -2.94
C GLY A 183 -32.38 4.71 -3.31
N SER A 184 -31.10 4.50 -3.66
CA SER A 184 -30.61 3.12 -3.86
C SER A 184 -29.84 2.64 -2.64
N ASP A 185 -30.53 1.92 -1.75
CA ASP A 185 -29.96 1.05 -0.73
C ASP A 185 -29.25 -0.16 -1.41
N SER A 186 -28.32 0.11 -2.32
CA SER A 186 -27.39 -0.93 -2.76
C SER A 186 -26.52 -1.27 -1.57
N SER A 187 -26.80 -2.41 -0.93
CA SER A 187 -26.05 -2.95 0.20
C SER A 187 -24.55 -2.82 -0.06
N SER A 188 -23.85 -2.13 0.83
CA SER A 188 -22.39 -1.92 0.77
C SER A 188 -21.59 -3.22 0.68
N GLU A 189 -22.20 -4.35 1.05
CA GLU A 189 -21.60 -5.69 1.11
C GLU A 189 -21.04 -6.21 -0.23
N ASP A 190 -21.43 -5.64 -1.37
CA ASP A 190 -21.02 -6.13 -2.69
C ASP A 190 -19.87 -5.33 -3.35
N ARG A 191 -19.35 -4.28 -2.72
CA ARG A 191 -18.25 -3.47 -3.29
C ARG A 191 -16.90 -4.21 -3.20
N LEU A 192 -16.05 -4.02 -4.20
CA LEU A 192 -14.68 -4.50 -4.15
C LEU A 192 -13.83 -3.52 -3.33
N ARG A 193 -13.11 -4.03 -2.34
CA ARG A 193 -12.19 -3.21 -1.52
C ARG A 193 -10.79 -3.28 -2.10
N LEU A 194 -10.16 -2.13 -2.29
CA LEU A 194 -8.78 -2.06 -2.78
C LEU A 194 -7.85 -1.80 -1.60
N VAL A 195 -6.94 -2.72 -1.31
CA VAL A 195 -6.02 -2.60 -0.17
C VAL A 195 -4.58 -2.56 -0.64
N LEU A 196 -3.94 -1.42 -0.46
CA LEU A 196 -2.52 -1.22 -0.71
C LEU A 196 -1.71 -1.95 0.35
N VAL A 197 -0.72 -2.73 -0.08
CA VAL A 197 0.17 -3.45 0.84
C VAL A 197 1.20 -2.46 1.39
N GLY A 198 1.11 -2.20 2.68
CA GLY A 198 1.85 -1.16 3.40
C GLY A 198 3.23 -1.55 3.96
N TRP A 199 3.68 -2.78 3.69
CA TRP A 199 4.88 -3.38 4.28
C TRP A 199 5.58 -4.31 3.28
N ASN A 200 6.80 -4.77 3.59
CA ASN A 200 7.57 -5.64 2.70
C ASN A 200 7.25 -7.12 2.99
N VAL A 201 6.37 -7.71 2.17
CA VAL A 201 5.96 -9.11 2.32
C VAL A 201 7.14 -10.05 2.07
N ARG A 202 7.97 -9.74 1.07
CA ARG A 202 9.13 -10.55 0.68
C ARG A 202 10.12 -10.75 1.82
N SER A 203 10.52 -9.70 2.53
CA SER A 203 11.45 -9.82 3.68
C SER A 203 10.75 -10.15 5.00
N MET A 204 9.41 -10.11 5.01
CA MET A 204 8.59 -10.16 6.23
C MET A 204 8.95 -9.05 7.23
N GLU A 205 9.15 -7.81 6.77
CA GLU A 205 9.54 -6.68 7.62
C GLU A 205 8.52 -5.53 7.54
N LEU A 206 8.33 -4.81 8.64
CA LEU A 206 7.47 -3.62 8.73
C LEU A 206 8.14 -2.39 8.11
N ILE A 207 8.62 -2.54 6.88
CA ILE A 207 9.23 -1.49 6.08
C ILE A 207 8.26 -1.13 4.96
N ALA A 208 7.87 0.14 4.89
CA ALA A 208 7.01 0.62 3.82
C ALA A 208 7.68 0.39 2.45
N PRO A 209 7.00 -0.25 1.49
CA PRO A 209 7.60 -0.56 0.20
C PRO A 209 7.78 0.71 -0.63
N ALA A 210 8.77 0.67 -1.54
CA ALA A 210 9.08 1.82 -2.38
C ALA A 210 7.88 2.23 -3.25
N GLY A 211 7.70 3.54 -3.43
CA GLY A 211 6.62 4.11 -4.24
C GLY A 211 5.24 4.18 -3.57
N LEU A 212 5.02 3.52 -2.42
CA LEU A 212 3.69 3.48 -1.78
C LEU A 212 3.16 4.88 -1.43
N SER A 213 3.99 5.73 -0.83
CA SER A 213 3.57 7.09 -0.45
C SER A 213 3.28 8.00 -1.65
N GLU A 214 3.94 7.75 -2.79
CA GLU A 214 3.66 8.47 -4.03
C GLU A 214 2.33 8.03 -4.62
N LEU A 215 2.13 6.71 -4.72
CA LEU A 215 0.88 6.12 -5.16
C LEU A 215 -0.33 6.54 -4.31
N ALA A 216 -0.18 6.50 -2.98
CA ALA A 216 -1.21 6.94 -2.05
C ALA A 216 -1.61 8.41 -2.30
N ARG A 217 -0.62 9.29 -2.50
CA ARG A 217 -0.85 10.72 -2.81
C ARG A 217 -1.55 10.91 -4.15
N GLU A 218 -1.18 10.13 -5.16
CA GLU A 218 -1.83 10.20 -6.48
C GLU A 218 -3.29 9.75 -6.43
N LEU A 219 -3.59 8.67 -5.71
CA LEU A 219 -4.98 8.24 -5.51
C LEU A 219 -5.81 9.30 -4.76
N LEU A 220 -5.25 9.93 -3.73
CA LEU A 220 -5.90 11.05 -3.04
C LEU A 220 -6.08 12.27 -3.96
N SER A 221 -5.12 12.56 -4.84
CA SER A 221 -5.26 13.60 -5.85
C SER A 221 -6.37 13.27 -6.85
N VAL A 222 -6.56 11.99 -7.19
CA VAL A 222 -7.64 11.51 -8.06
C VAL A 222 -8.99 11.70 -7.37
N GLU A 223 -9.13 11.31 -6.10
CA GLU A 223 -10.33 11.58 -5.29
C GLU A 223 -10.70 13.06 -5.29
N GLN A 224 -9.74 13.94 -4.99
CA GLN A 224 -9.97 15.38 -4.94
C GLN A 224 -10.34 15.98 -6.31
N SER A 225 -9.73 15.48 -7.40
CA SER A 225 -9.91 16.06 -8.73
C SER A 225 -11.14 15.51 -9.47
N LEU A 226 -11.46 14.23 -9.27
CA LEU A 226 -12.55 13.53 -9.95
C LEU A 226 -13.76 13.28 -9.05
N GLN A 227 -13.69 13.65 -7.76
CA GLN A 227 -14.75 13.43 -6.76
C GLN A 227 -15.14 11.96 -6.63
N TYR A 228 -14.18 11.05 -6.77
CA TYR A 228 -14.41 9.62 -6.55
C TYR A 228 -14.43 9.31 -5.06
N ASP A 229 -15.47 8.62 -4.60
CA ASP A 229 -15.52 8.03 -3.25
C ASP A 229 -14.51 6.89 -3.12
N LEU A 230 -13.37 7.16 -2.45
CA LEU A 230 -12.32 6.18 -2.17
C LEU A 230 -12.39 5.59 -0.76
N GLN A 231 -13.54 5.61 -0.08
CA GLN A 231 -13.70 5.03 1.27
C GLN A 231 -13.34 3.52 1.34
N ASP A 232 -13.51 2.80 0.23
CA ASP A 232 -13.16 1.38 0.11
C ASP A 232 -11.69 1.13 -0.28
N VAL A 233 -10.87 2.19 -0.30
CA VAL A 233 -9.42 2.12 -0.52
C VAL A 233 -8.70 2.23 0.82
N GLY A 234 -7.90 1.23 1.17
CA GLY A 234 -7.14 1.21 2.42
C GLY A 234 -5.67 0.86 2.26
N ILE A 235 -4.89 1.04 3.32
CA ILE A 235 -3.52 0.56 3.44
C ILE A 235 -3.44 -0.43 4.59
N TRP A 236 -2.94 -1.63 4.29
CA TRP A 236 -2.71 -2.68 5.28
C TRP A 236 -1.25 -2.69 5.75
N ILE A 237 -1.05 -2.47 7.04
CA ILE A 237 0.25 -2.62 7.72
C ILE A 237 0.02 -3.56 8.91
N PRO A 238 0.54 -4.79 8.90
CA PRO A 238 0.37 -5.71 10.02
C PRO A 238 1.09 -5.20 11.26
N ILE A 239 0.68 -5.67 12.44
CA ILE A 239 1.45 -5.44 13.68
C ILE A 239 2.49 -6.55 13.87
N GLU A 240 3.50 -6.30 14.71
CA GLU A 240 4.61 -7.24 14.92
C GLU A 240 4.14 -8.61 15.43
N SER A 241 3.05 -8.67 16.22
CA SER A 241 2.47 -9.94 16.67
C SER A 241 1.92 -10.79 15.52
N ASP A 242 1.35 -10.17 14.49
CA ASP A 242 0.83 -10.87 13.30
C ASP A 242 1.99 -11.48 12.52
N LEU A 243 3.09 -10.74 12.36
CA LEU A 243 4.29 -11.23 11.69
C LEU A 243 4.95 -12.37 12.48
N LYS A 244 5.02 -12.27 13.81
CA LYS A 244 5.51 -13.37 14.66
C LYS A 244 4.66 -14.62 14.50
N ARG A 245 3.33 -14.47 14.50
CA ARG A 245 2.38 -15.57 14.29
C ARG A 245 2.53 -16.18 12.89
N ALA A 246 2.64 -15.36 11.86
CA ALA A 246 2.86 -15.82 10.48
C ALA A 246 4.18 -16.58 10.33
N ARG A 247 5.29 -16.08 10.91
CA ARG A 247 6.59 -16.77 10.92
C ARG A 247 6.50 -18.14 11.61
N PHE A 248 5.81 -18.22 12.74
CA PHE A 248 5.59 -19.49 13.46
C PHE A 248 4.93 -20.56 12.58
N PHE A 249 3.92 -20.19 11.79
CA PHE A 249 3.26 -21.10 10.84
C PHE A 249 4.10 -21.38 9.61
N LEU A 250 4.84 -20.38 9.12
CA LEU A 250 5.74 -20.51 7.99
C LEU A 250 6.85 -21.54 8.25
N ASP A 251 7.43 -21.54 9.46
CA ASP A 251 8.46 -22.50 9.88
C ASP A 251 7.96 -23.96 9.84
N ARG A 252 6.64 -24.14 10.00
CA ARG A 252 5.94 -25.45 9.99
C ARG A 252 5.35 -25.81 8.63
N ASN A 253 5.50 -24.95 7.60
CA ASN A 253 4.87 -25.10 6.29
C ASN A 253 3.33 -25.05 6.31
N GLU A 254 2.75 -24.39 7.31
CA GLU A 254 1.30 -24.26 7.48
C GLU A 254 0.78 -22.99 6.76
N PHE A 255 0.91 -22.97 5.42
CA PHE A 255 0.63 -21.78 4.62
C PHE A 255 -0.83 -21.31 4.65
N CYS A 256 -1.79 -22.21 4.91
CA CYS A 256 -3.18 -21.82 5.13
C CYS A 256 -3.32 -20.93 6.37
N HIS A 257 -2.62 -21.26 7.46
CA HIS A 257 -2.64 -20.46 8.68
C HIS A 257 -1.86 -19.15 8.54
N VAL A 258 -0.81 -19.11 7.68
CA VAL A 258 -0.18 -17.83 7.29
C VAL A 258 -1.18 -16.93 6.58
N ARG A 259 -1.91 -17.46 5.59
CA ARG A 259 -2.96 -16.73 4.86
C ARG A 259 -4.04 -16.23 5.83
N ASP A 260 -4.56 -17.10 6.68
CA ASP A 260 -5.64 -16.76 7.61
C ASP A 260 -5.18 -15.69 8.62
N THR A 261 -3.91 -15.76 9.07
CA THR A 261 -3.30 -14.71 9.92
C THR A 261 -3.27 -13.37 9.20
N PHE A 262 -2.89 -13.34 7.90
CA PHE A 262 -2.88 -12.10 7.13
C PHE A 262 -4.29 -11.57 6.85
N ILE A 263 -5.27 -12.43 6.58
CA ILE A 263 -6.67 -11.99 6.42
C ILE A 263 -7.16 -11.31 7.70
N LEU A 264 -6.98 -11.93 8.87
CA LEU A 264 -7.35 -11.32 10.15
C LEU A 264 -6.62 -10.00 10.39
N SER A 265 -5.31 -9.96 10.14
CA SER A 265 -4.51 -8.73 10.24
C SER A 265 -5.05 -7.61 9.35
N ILE A 266 -5.51 -7.93 8.13
CA ILE A 266 -6.12 -6.93 7.23
C ILE A 266 -7.40 -6.36 7.84
N HIS A 267 -8.25 -7.17 8.48
CA HIS A 267 -9.45 -6.66 9.15
C HIS A 267 -9.10 -5.76 10.34
N ASP A 268 -8.07 -6.13 11.10
CA ASP A 268 -7.71 -5.44 12.34
C ASP A 268 -6.90 -4.15 12.10
N THR A 269 -6.06 -4.11 11.07
CA THR A 269 -5.04 -3.06 10.90
C THR A 269 -5.11 -2.28 9.59
N CYS A 270 -6.02 -2.63 8.66
CA CYS A 270 -6.21 -1.85 7.45
C CYS A 270 -6.83 -0.48 7.77
N ARG A 271 -6.13 0.58 7.37
CA ARG A 271 -6.58 1.96 7.58
C ARG A 271 -7.10 2.54 6.27
N SER A 272 -8.19 3.31 6.33
CA SER A 272 -8.68 4.03 5.15
C SER A 272 -7.60 4.96 4.60
N LEU A 273 -7.46 5.02 3.28
CA LEU A 273 -6.54 5.93 2.59
C LEU A 273 -6.93 7.39 2.85
N THR A 274 -8.24 7.69 2.84
CA THR A 274 -8.78 9.04 3.03
C THR A 274 -8.46 9.59 4.42
N GLY A 275 -8.62 8.74 5.44
CA GLY A 275 -8.27 9.08 6.83
C GLY A 275 -6.77 9.32 7.06
N MET A 276 -5.89 8.89 6.15
CA MET A 276 -4.46 9.23 6.22
C MET A 276 -4.11 10.56 5.56
N ALA A 277 -4.88 10.99 4.56
CA ALA A 277 -4.68 12.29 3.88
C ALA A 277 -4.93 13.45 4.82
N ASP A 278 -5.90 13.27 5.71
CA ASP A 278 -6.21 14.20 6.79
C ASP A 278 -5.07 14.32 7.81
N GLY A 279 -4.06 13.44 7.74
CA GLY A 279 -2.65 13.81 7.91
C GLY A 279 -2.20 14.31 9.29
N GLY A 280 -3.11 14.48 10.23
CA GLY A 280 -2.89 13.91 11.53
C GLY A 280 -3.12 12.40 11.40
N SER A 281 -2.37 11.52 12.05
CA SER A 281 -2.99 10.94 13.25
C SER A 281 -3.99 11.96 13.74
N GLU A 282 -5.30 11.78 13.50
CA GLU A 282 -6.24 12.53 14.31
C GLU A 282 -5.69 12.27 15.70
N LEU A 283 -5.16 13.34 16.28
CA LEU A 283 -4.66 13.36 17.62
C LEU A 283 -5.94 13.31 18.43
N THR A 284 -6.87 12.38 18.15
CA THR A 284 -8.29 12.51 18.46
C THR A 284 -8.39 12.46 19.95
N ASP A 285 -7.66 11.54 20.58
CA ASP A 285 -7.61 11.47 22.02
C ASP A 285 -6.78 12.63 22.61
N VAL A 286 -5.76 13.14 21.92
CA VAL A 286 -5.01 14.34 22.36
C VAL A 286 -5.87 15.62 22.27
N VAL A 287 -6.68 15.76 21.22
CA VAL A 287 -7.57 16.89 20.92
C VAL A 287 -8.80 16.81 21.81
N ASP A 288 -9.37 15.62 22.01
CA ASP A 288 -10.47 15.38 22.92
C ASP A 288 -10.02 15.58 24.37
N ALA A 289 -8.82 15.12 24.74
CA ALA A 289 -8.25 15.43 26.05
C ALA A 289 -7.99 16.94 26.23
N LEU A 290 -7.53 17.65 25.19
CA LEU A 290 -7.42 19.13 25.22
C LEU A 290 -8.77 19.82 25.39
N ARG A 291 -9.83 19.32 24.71
CA ARG A 291 -11.20 19.82 24.89
C ARG A 291 -11.68 19.59 26.32
N GLU A 292 -11.38 18.43 26.92
CA GLU A 292 -11.72 18.16 28.32
C GLU A 292 -10.95 19.05 29.30
N ILE A 293 -9.66 19.32 29.08
CA ILE A 293 -8.90 20.29 29.89
C ILE A 293 -9.55 21.68 29.82
N ARG A 294 -9.96 22.09 28.61
CA ARG A 294 -10.64 23.38 28.42
C ARG A 294 -11.97 23.43 29.18
N LYS A 295 -12.83 22.41 29.03
CA LYS A 295 -14.11 22.31 29.77
C LYS A 295 -13.91 22.31 31.28
N ALA A 296 -12.87 21.64 31.78
CA ALA A 296 -12.53 21.59 33.20
C ALA A 296 -12.07 22.94 33.74
N SER A 297 -11.55 23.82 32.88
CA SER A 297 -11.00 25.13 33.24
C SER A 297 -12.02 26.28 33.14
N GLU A 298 -12.94 26.23 32.16
CA GLU A 298 -13.87 27.33 31.88
C GLU A 298 -15.21 27.19 32.62
N ASP A 299 -15.82 25.99 32.65
CA ASP A 299 -17.26 25.87 32.95
C ASP A 299 -17.63 24.92 34.09
N GLY A 300 -16.66 24.18 34.65
CA GLY A 300 -16.94 23.15 35.67
C GLY A 300 -17.84 21.99 35.18
N GLN A 301 -18.09 21.91 33.87
CA GLN A 301 -18.93 20.89 33.22
C GLN A 301 -18.14 19.66 32.75
N SER A 302 -16.82 19.62 32.97
CA SER A 302 -16.05 18.41 32.65
C SER A 302 -16.40 17.28 33.61
N LEU A 303 -16.36 16.06 33.09
CA LEU A 303 -16.45 14.83 33.88
C LEU A 303 -15.22 14.61 34.76
N TYR A 304 -14.15 15.37 34.52
CA TYR A 304 -12.85 15.21 35.17
C TYR A 304 -12.43 16.48 35.91
N THR A 305 -11.69 16.31 37.00
CA THR A 305 -10.97 17.43 37.60
C THR A 305 -9.86 17.93 36.65
N PRO A 306 -9.42 19.20 36.73
CA PRO A 306 -8.34 19.71 35.88
C PRO A 306 -7.07 18.84 35.92
N HIS A 307 -6.75 18.27 37.09
CA HIS A 307 -5.60 17.39 37.24
C HIS A 307 -5.77 16.04 36.54
N GLU A 308 -6.98 15.46 36.54
CA GLU A 308 -7.29 14.22 35.82
C GLU A 308 -7.31 14.44 34.32
N ALA A 309 -7.91 15.53 33.84
CA ALA A 309 -7.90 15.90 32.42
C ALA A 309 -6.47 16.09 31.90
N GLN A 310 -5.59 16.73 32.69
CA GLN A 310 -4.17 16.87 32.38
C GLN A 310 -3.46 15.52 32.25
N LYS A 311 -3.73 14.56 33.16
CA LYS A 311 -3.16 13.21 33.08
C LYS A 311 -3.63 12.44 31.85
N ILE A 312 -4.91 12.54 31.51
CA ILE A 312 -5.49 11.91 30.31
C ILE A 312 -4.81 12.46 29.05
N TYR A 313 -4.63 13.79 28.99
CA TYR A 313 -3.91 14.45 27.91
C TYR A 313 -2.46 14.00 27.78
N GLU A 314 -1.71 13.98 28.88
CA GLU A 314 -0.31 13.53 28.88
C GLU A 314 -0.17 12.06 28.45
N ALA A 315 -1.11 11.21 28.85
CA ALA A 315 -1.17 9.82 28.41
C ALA A 315 -1.43 9.73 26.90
N ALA A 316 -2.39 10.49 26.37
CA ALA A 316 -2.69 10.53 24.94
C ALA A 316 -1.50 11.03 24.12
N VAL A 317 -0.84 12.11 24.56
CA VAL A 317 0.36 12.66 23.91
C VAL A 317 1.48 11.63 23.88
N ASN A 318 1.74 10.96 25.01
CA ASN A 318 2.79 9.95 25.05
C ASN A 318 2.48 8.79 24.09
N ARG A 319 1.26 8.25 24.14
CA ARG A 319 0.85 7.10 23.31
C ARG A 319 0.84 7.40 21.82
N GLU A 320 0.37 8.58 21.40
CA GLU A 320 0.14 8.89 19.98
C GLU A 320 1.32 9.58 19.29
N LEU A 321 2.14 10.30 20.04
CA LEU A 321 3.24 11.09 19.48
C LEU A 321 4.61 10.59 19.94
N VAL A 322 4.77 10.34 21.24
CA VAL A 322 6.10 10.15 21.82
C VAL A 322 6.56 8.69 21.69
N GLU A 323 5.74 7.73 22.13
CA GLU A 323 6.04 6.30 22.06
C GLU A 323 6.34 5.83 20.63
N PRO A 324 5.56 6.20 19.60
CA PRO A 324 5.87 5.82 18.22
C PRO A 324 7.24 6.33 17.75
N MET A 325 7.64 7.54 18.17
CA MET A 325 8.96 8.08 17.87
C MET A 325 10.06 7.32 18.62
N LEU A 326 9.85 6.99 19.90
CA LEU A 326 10.82 6.24 20.69
C LEU A 326 11.00 4.81 20.17
N ASP A 327 9.90 4.14 19.81
CA ASP A 327 9.93 2.81 19.20
C ASP A 327 10.68 2.83 17.86
N TYR A 328 10.41 3.83 17.02
CA TYR A 328 11.16 4.04 15.78
C TYR A 328 12.66 4.28 16.05
N ALA A 329 13.00 5.05 17.07
CA ALA A 329 14.39 5.30 17.44
C ALA A 329 15.09 4.00 17.86
N LEU A 330 14.45 3.19 18.72
CA LEU A 330 14.97 1.90 19.18
C LEU A 330 15.19 0.92 18.02
N ALA A 331 14.28 0.92 17.04
CA ALA A 331 14.40 0.10 15.84
C ALA A 331 15.45 0.62 14.83
N THR A 332 15.88 1.88 14.94
CA THR A 332 16.79 2.50 13.98
C THR A 332 18.24 2.10 14.23
N ALA A 333 18.90 1.45 13.26
CA ALA A 333 20.29 1.00 13.38
C ALA A 333 21.33 2.15 13.38
N ASP A 334 21.08 3.22 12.62
CA ASP A 334 21.99 4.38 12.56
C ASP A 334 21.92 5.19 13.89
N PRO A 335 23.01 5.25 14.67
CA PRO A 335 23.00 5.92 15.97
C PRO A 335 22.68 7.42 15.87
N TYR A 336 23.03 8.09 14.77
CA TYR A 336 22.73 9.50 14.60
C TYR A 336 21.24 9.74 14.38
N ARG A 337 20.60 8.94 13.50
CA ARG A 337 19.15 9.00 13.28
C ARG A 337 18.37 8.63 14.52
N ARG A 338 18.79 7.57 15.22
CA ARG A 338 18.23 7.17 16.51
C ARG A 338 18.23 8.35 17.49
N ASN A 339 19.38 9.00 17.68
CA ASN A 339 19.48 10.14 18.60
C ASN A 339 18.60 11.32 18.19
N LEU A 340 18.55 11.65 16.89
CA LEU A 340 17.67 12.70 16.38
C LEU A 340 16.19 12.39 16.61
N THR A 341 15.77 11.14 16.44
CA THR A 341 14.39 10.75 16.71
C THR A 341 14.06 10.82 18.20
N VAL A 342 14.97 10.39 19.10
CA VAL A 342 14.76 10.57 20.55
C VAL A 342 14.62 12.05 20.91
N MET A 343 15.48 12.91 20.36
CA MET A 343 15.38 14.36 20.57
C MET A 343 14.06 14.94 20.04
N ALA A 344 13.58 14.46 18.89
CA ALA A 344 12.28 14.87 18.36
C ALA A 344 11.14 14.46 19.31
N ALA A 345 11.18 13.24 19.85
CA ALA A 345 10.20 12.72 20.81
C ALA A 345 10.16 13.56 22.10
N ASP A 346 11.32 13.91 22.65
CA ASP A 346 11.43 14.75 23.85
C ASP A 346 10.92 16.19 23.60
N ILE A 347 11.25 16.78 22.46
CA ILE A 347 10.76 18.12 22.08
C ILE A 347 9.25 18.10 21.89
N SER A 348 8.70 17.07 21.23
CA SER A 348 7.25 16.89 21.11
C SER A 348 6.60 16.81 22.49
N ARG A 349 7.13 15.98 23.40
CA ARG A 349 6.62 15.88 24.78
C ARG A 349 6.59 17.25 25.48
N MET A 350 7.70 18.00 25.45
CA MET A 350 7.78 19.32 26.08
C MET A 350 6.82 20.33 25.42
N PHE A 351 6.73 20.32 24.09
CA PHE A 351 5.86 21.22 23.35
C PHE A 351 4.40 21.03 23.74
N PHE A 352 3.93 19.79 23.77
CA PHE A 352 2.55 19.45 24.12
C PHE A 352 2.27 19.65 25.62
N GLN A 353 3.22 19.39 26.53
CA GLN A 353 3.07 19.72 27.95
C GLN A 353 2.77 21.20 28.22
N LEU A 354 3.31 22.12 27.40
CA LEU A 354 3.08 23.56 27.55
C LEU A 354 1.77 24.05 26.94
N MET A 355 1.10 23.23 26.14
CA MET A 355 -0.04 23.63 25.33
C MET A 355 -1.30 23.92 26.16
N PRO A 356 -1.72 23.09 27.13
CA PRO A 356 -2.88 23.38 27.98
C PRO A 356 -2.75 24.71 28.73
N ASP A 357 -1.59 24.93 29.34
CA ASP A 357 -1.23 26.15 30.07
C ASP A 357 -1.30 27.41 29.20
N THR A 358 -0.91 27.29 27.92
CA THR A 358 -0.92 28.41 26.98
C THR A 358 -2.35 28.74 26.54
N LEU A 359 -3.18 27.72 26.33
CA LEU A 359 -4.59 27.89 26.00
C LEU A 359 -5.40 28.49 27.16
N ALA A 360 -5.15 28.03 28.40
CA ALA A 360 -5.83 28.55 29.58
C ALA A 360 -5.48 30.03 29.87
N SER A 361 -4.30 30.50 29.43
CA SER A 361 -3.83 31.87 29.65
C SER A 361 -4.17 32.86 28.52
N SER A 362 -4.84 32.43 27.45
CA SER A 362 -5.07 33.29 26.27
C SER A 362 -6.00 34.48 26.51
N GLY A 363 -6.74 34.50 27.64
CA GLY A 363 -7.58 35.61 28.06
C GLY A 363 -6.90 36.63 28.97
N ASP A 364 -5.70 36.33 29.47
CA ASP A 364 -5.02 37.14 30.48
C ASP A 364 -3.80 37.83 29.85
N ASN A 365 -3.76 39.16 29.88
CA ASN A 365 -2.75 40.00 29.20
C ASN A 365 -1.40 39.99 29.93
N SER A 366 -0.97 38.81 30.38
CA SER A 366 0.12 38.63 31.33
C SER A 366 1.44 38.31 30.61
N ALA A 367 2.55 38.85 31.13
CA ALA A 367 3.91 38.53 30.69
C ALA A 367 4.24 37.03 30.76
N GLN A 368 3.43 36.23 31.46
CA GLN A 368 3.56 34.78 31.54
C GLN A 368 3.11 34.08 30.25
N PHE A 369 2.04 34.57 29.59
CA PHE A 369 1.61 34.07 28.28
C PHE A 369 2.69 34.30 27.23
N GLU A 370 3.27 35.50 27.16
CA GLU A 370 4.35 35.81 26.20
C GLU A 370 5.58 34.91 26.39
N ARG A 371 5.98 34.62 27.64
CA ARG A 371 7.09 33.70 27.93
C ARG A 371 6.79 32.28 27.46
N ARG A 372 5.57 31.79 27.69
CA ARG A 372 5.14 30.43 27.27
C ARG A 372 5.08 30.31 25.75
N LEU A 373 4.49 31.28 25.07
CA LEU A 373 4.43 31.33 23.60
C LEU A 373 5.83 31.37 22.99
N ARG A 374 6.75 32.17 23.55
CA ARG A 374 8.15 32.22 23.10
C ARG A 374 8.84 30.87 23.25
N THR A 375 8.60 30.17 24.36
CA THR A 375 9.15 28.83 24.62
C THR A 375 8.62 27.81 23.60
N GLN A 376 7.32 27.85 23.29
CA GLN A 376 6.72 26.98 22.26
C GLN A 376 7.31 27.25 20.86
N LEU A 377 7.47 28.52 20.48
CA LEU A 377 8.08 28.89 19.19
C LEU A 377 9.53 28.39 19.09
N GLU A 378 10.30 28.48 20.18
CA GLU A 378 11.66 27.95 20.24
C GLU A 378 11.69 26.42 20.07
N LEU A 379 10.82 25.69 20.77
CA LEU A 379 10.69 24.24 20.65
C LEU A 379 10.30 23.82 19.22
N SER A 380 9.34 24.52 18.59
CA SER A 380 8.98 24.32 17.19
C SER A 380 10.15 24.53 16.24
N GLY A 381 10.96 25.58 16.46
CA GLY A 381 12.17 25.83 15.69
C GLY A 381 13.19 24.68 15.78
N ARG A 382 13.40 24.15 16.99
CA ARG A 382 14.28 23.00 17.22
C ARG A 382 13.74 21.72 16.57
N PHE A 383 12.43 21.48 16.66
CA PHE A 383 11.78 20.35 16.02
C PHE A 383 11.96 20.38 14.49
N VAL A 384 11.70 21.53 13.86
CA VAL A 384 11.89 21.71 12.41
C VAL A 384 13.35 21.46 12.01
N ALA A 385 14.32 21.95 12.78
CA ALA A 385 15.74 21.71 12.52
C ALA A 385 16.08 20.21 12.55
N ILE A 386 15.57 19.47 13.54
CA ILE A 386 15.76 18.01 13.63
C ILE A 386 15.11 17.29 12.44
N MET A 387 13.87 17.65 12.09
CA MET A 387 13.17 17.04 10.96
C MET A 387 13.88 17.31 9.63
N ASN A 388 14.48 18.49 9.46
CA ASN A 388 15.32 18.80 8.30
C ASN A 388 16.61 17.97 8.27
N ALA A 389 17.27 17.80 9.42
CA ALA A 389 18.46 16.94 9.53
C ALA A 389 18.13 15.47 9.20
N LEU A 390 16.97 14.97 9.65
CA LEU A 390 16.48 13.63 9.31
C LEU A 390 16.20 13.49 7.81
N LYS A 391 15.68 14.52 7.14
CA LYS A 391 15.40 14.52 5.69
C LYS A 391 16.66 14.55 4.83
N GLN A 392 17.67 15.37 5.17
CA GLN A 392 18.87 15.56 4.34
C GLN A 392 19.69 14.27 4.14
N LYS A 393 19.65 13.34 5.11
CA LYS A 393 20.34 12.04 5.04
C LYS A 393 19.57 10.94 4.30
N LYS A 394 18.39 11.22 3.71
CA LYS A 394 17.70 10.24 2.83
C LYS A 394 18.28 10.21 1.41
N LYS A 395 19.09 11.20 1.04
CA LYS A 395 19.94 11.18 -0.15
C LYS A 395 21.29 10.60 0.21
#